data_AF-A0A093XWJ9-F1
#
_entry.id   AF-A0A093XWJ9-F1
#
_cell.length_a   1.000
_cell.length_b   1.000
_cell.length_c   1.000
_cell.angle_alpha   90.00
_cell.angle_beta   90.00
_cell.angle_gamma   90.00
#
_symmetry.space_group_name_H-M   'P 1'
#
loop_
_entity.id
_entity.type
_entity.pdbx_description
1 polymer ?
#
loop_
_entity_poly.entity_id
_entity_poly.type
_entity_poly.pdbx_seq_one_letter_code
_entity_poly.pdbx_strand_id
1 'polypeptide(L)'
;MVVSDEAHEATLASSKLDDDTKEKRGLGAYIYSPWVLNVYDIWVLGISNSYAWRCPTSSVLLPFFKANFSSNHLDVGVGTGYFLAEAVLDRSASSEIDNYESQHITLVDLNPHCLSTAAARIKAAQPTLAPARTVAADAFEPLPLKSSNGSARERQTGQEKFDSISIFYLLHCLPGPCSAKARVFENLKTYLTADGTLYGATILGQGENIHFNWLASALMGLYNKKGIFGNSGDTEKLFVEALERSFDRVEPRVEGCVLLFKASKPIMRYSVSLDLKHTLGRSRDFTDAMSSKVDPADFKTYHGGCHCGAFKFAIRIPELKDIMACNCSICIKNGILGNIWFLDSGPEEFIVEKGDIDSLKKYSFDRMNAVYRFCGVCGTNVFVTNPGEIGINGRALGDIDVEALPKRHYDGWGKWTPYAPQFGERIEWKKPEGKADEEAEDGLVTYYGNCHCGKIRYALRSKNLDDLEVMQCNCSMCGKNSHRHIYPTRTAMQVHDPEGAGTKYSVLSKDSAQTFCSNCGTFVFVDIGDESVDLRPMNVRTIDDIDIYKLKYIMYDGRSKPPLYTGERHKLD
;
A
#
# COMPACT_ATOMS: atom_id res chain seq x y z
N MET A 1 33.41 -43.21 25.56
CA MET A 1 32.33 -42.21 25.46
C MET A 1 32.34 -41.70 24.04
N VAL A 2 31.19 -41.87 23.38
CA VAL A 2 31.00 -41.82 21.93
C VAL A 2 31.03 -40.36 21.44
N VAL A 3 31.83 -40.12 20.40
CA VAL A 3 31.79 -38.91 19.56
C VAL A 3 30.68 -39.16 18.54
N SER A 4 29.65 -38.31 18.50
CA SER A 4 28.52 -38.47 17.59
C SER A 4 28.76 -37.82 16.22
N ASP A 5 28.41 -38.59 15.20
CA ASP A 5 28.70 -38.50 13.75
C ASP A 5 28.12 -37.30 12.95
N GLU A 6 27.71 -36.18 13.55
CA GLU A 6 26.99 -35.12 12.79
C GLU A 6 27.88 -34.13 12.03
N ALA A 7 29.18 -34.06 12.34
CA ALA A 7 30.09 -33.08 11.71
C ALA A 7 30.67 -33.54 10.36
N HIS A 8 30.60 -34.85 10.05
CA HIS A 8 31.26 -35.39 8.86
C HIS A 8 30.34 -35.49 7.61
N GLU A 9 29.02 -35.50 7.78
CA GLU A 9 28.06 -35.51 6.65
C GLU A 9 27.84 -34.12 6.01
N ALA A 10 28.03 -33.02 6.77
CA ALA A 10 27.88 -31.66 6.22
C ALA A 10 28.98 -31.27 5.21
N THR A 11 30.10 -32.00 5.19
CA THR A 11 31.26 -31.66 4.34
C THR A 11 31.25 -32.41 2.99
N LEU A 12 30.37 -33.40 2.81
CA LEU A 12 30.27 -34.19 1.56
C LEU A 12 29.02 -33.87 0.72
N ALA A 13 28.05 -33.13 1.26
CA ALA A 13 26.87 -32.69 0.52
C ALA A 13 27.09 -31.46 -0.40
N SER A 14 28.28 -30.84 -0.39
CA SER A 14 28.58 -29.69 -1.27
C SER A 14 28.97 -30.08 -2.71
N SER A 15 29.03 -31.38 -3.02
CA SER A 15 29.52 -31.88 -4.32
C SER A 15 28.44 -32.28 -5.33
N LYS A 16 27.15 -32.10 -5.02
CA LYS A 16 26.04 -32.31 -5.98
C LYS A 16 25.01 -31.19 -5.88
N LEU A 17 25.32 -30.05 -6.49
CA LEU A 17 24.30 -29.11 -6.92
C LEU A 17 24.08 -29.30 -8.42
N ASP A 18 22.84 -29.57 -8.78
CA ASP A 18 22.38 -29.78 -10.16
C ASP A 18 22.66 -28.55 -11.04
N ASP A 19 23.04 -28.82 -12.29
CA ASP A 19 23.54 -27.84 -13.27
C ASP A 19 22.57 -26.65 -13.50
N ASP A 20 21.26 -26.90 -13.38
CA ASP A 20 20.18 -25.90 -13.49
C ASP A 20 20.26 -24.77 -12.45
N THR A 21 20.86 -25.01 -11.29
CA THR A 21 20.96 -23.99 -10.22
C THR A 21 22.14 -23.04 -10.43
N LYS A 22 23.17 -23.49 -11.15
CA LYS A 22 24.33 -22.65 -11.52
C LYS A 22 23.97 -21.66 -12.62
N GLU A 23 23.13 -22.09 -13.56
CA GLU A 23 22.68 -21.25 -14.68
C GLU A 23 21.76 -20.11 -14.22
N LYS A 24 20.91 -20.36 -13.20
CA LYS A 24 20.01 -19.34 -12.61
C LYS A 24 20.71 -18.32 -11.69
N ARG A 25 21.92 -18.59 -11.19
CA ARG A 25 22.54 -17.79 -10.11
C ARG A 25 23.69 -16.86 -10.52
N GLY A 26 24.13 -16.87 -11.79
CA GLY A 26 25.21 -16.01 -12.27
C GLY A 26 26.57 -16.35 -11.62
N LEU A 27 27.57 -16.67 -12.43
CA LEU A 27 28.91 -17.04 -11.95
C LEU A 27 29.62 -15.92 -11.15
N GLY A 28 29.18 -14.66 -11.26
CA GLY A 28 29.73 -13.53 -10.51
C GLY A 28 29.56 -13.61 -8.99
N ALA A 29 28.60 -14.39 -8.47
CA ALA A 29 28.33 -14.49 -7.03
C ALA A 29 29.36 -15.35 -6.26
N TYR A 30 30.19 -16.14 -6.94
CA TYR A 30 30.98 -17.23 -6.33
C TYR A 30 32.51 -17.08 -6.34
N ILE A 31 33.07 -15.92 -6.66
CA ILE A 31 34.54 -15.78 -6.75
C ILE A 31 35.08 -14.80 -5.73
N TYR A 32 35.13 -15.12 -4.42
CA TYR A 32 35.91 -14.27 -3.51
C TYR A 32 36.59 -15.05 -2.38
N SER A 33 37.94 -15.03 -2.40
CA SER A 33 38.77 -15.27 -1.22
C SER A 33 39.30 -13.93 -0.67
N PRO A 34 39.69 -13.83 0.62
CA PRO A 34 40.09 -12.56 1.24
C PRO A 34 41.23 -11.81 0.54
N TRP A 35 42.14 -12.54 -0.11
CA TRP A 35 43.27 -11.94 -0.84
C TRP A 35 42.85 -11.33 -2.19
N VAL A 36 41.84 -11.91 -2.84
CA VAL A 36 41.26 -11.40 -4.09
C VAL A 36 40.55 -10.07 -3.87
N LEU A 37 39.94 -9.85 -2.71
CA LEU A 37 39.17 -8.64 -2.39
C LEU A 37 40.05 -7.37 -2.26
N ASN A 38 41.25 -7.47 -1.70
CA ASN A 38 42.17 -6.32 -1.61
C ASN A 38 42.74 -5.92 -2.98
N VAL A 39 43.05 -6.90 -3.84
CA VAL A 39 43.46 -6.65 -5.23
C VAL A 39 42.28 -6.12 -6.06
N TYR A 40 41.07 -6.60 -5.78
CA TYR A 40 39.82 -6.18 -6.40
C TYR A 40 39.53 -4.71 -6.16
N ASP A 41 39.70 -4.19 -4.93
CA ASP A 41 39.51 -2.77 -4.65
C ASP A 41 40.47 -1.87 -5.45
N ILE A 42 41.76 -2.19 -5.47
CA ILE A 42 42.76 -1.39 -6.21
C ILE A 42 42.46 -1.43 -7.71
N TRP A 43 42.14 -2.60 -8.24
CA TRP A 43 41.83 -2.80 -9.65
C TRP A 43 40.52 -2.11 -10.05
N VAL A 44 39.44 -2.33 -9.32
CA VAL A 44 38.11 -1.79 -9.65
C VAL A 44 38.03 -0.30 -9.33
N LEU A 45 38.35 0.09 -8.11
CA LEU A 45 38.17 1.46 -7.63
C LEU A 45 39.27 2.42 -8.14
N GLY A 46 40.49 1.93 -8.34
CA GLY A 46 41.62 2.74 -8.81
C GLY A 46 41.74 2.79 -10.34
N ILE A 47 41.67 1.62 -10.98
CA ILE A 47 42.05 1.48 -12.40
C ILE A 47 40.80 1.40 -13.30
N SER A 48 39.90 0.46 -13.05
CA SER A 48 38.76 0.19 -13.91
C SER A 48 37.80 1.39 -13.98
N ASN A 49 37.41 1.94 -12.83
CA ASN A 49 36.51 3.09 -12.75
C ASN A 49 37.06 4.33 -13.48
N SER A 50 38.34 4.65 -13.28
CA SER A 50 38.96 5.85 -13.85
C SER A 50 39.27 5.71 -15.35
N TYR A 51 39.79 4.56 -15.78
CA TYR A 51 40.32 4.40 -17.14
C TYR A 51 39.39 3.61 -18.08
N ALA A 52 38.77 2.54 -17.60
CA ALA A 52 37.80 1.78 -18.40
C ALA A 52 36.46 2.52 -18.43
N TRP A 53 35.84 2.72 -17.27
CA TRP A 53 34.49 3.26 -17.20
C TRP A 53 34.40 4.79 -17.29
N ARG A 54 35.56 5.47 -17.16
CA ARG A 54 35.67 6.94 -17.18
C ARG A 54 34.76 7.64 -16.14
N CYS A 55 34.57 7.00 -15.00
CA CYS A 55 33.83 7.51 -13.86
C CYS A 55 34.69 7.33 -12.61
N PRO A 56 35.61 8.27 -12.29
CA PRO A 56 36.60 8.09 -11.24
C PRO A 56 35.97 7.97 -9.84
N THR A 57 36.50 7.05 -9.03
CA THR A 57 35.97 6.78 -7.68
C THR A 57 36.07 7.99 -6.77
N SER A 58 37.24 8.63 -6.72
CA SER A 58 37.52 9.72 -5.76
C SER A 58 36.79 11.02 -6.08
N SER A 59 36.60 11.36 -7.35
CA SER A 59 36.03 12.64 -7.77
C SER A 59 34.55 12.58 -8.17
N VAL A 60 34.00 11.38 -8.43
CA VAL A 60 32.60 11.23 -8.87
C VAL A 60 31.83 10.28 -7.95
N LEU A 61 32.18 8.99 -7.92
CA LEU A 61 31.36 7.96 -7.26
C LEU A 61 31.29 8.15 -5.74
N LEU A 62 32.43 8.40 -5.09
CA LEU A 62 32.48 8.54 -3.64
C LEU A 62 31.79 9.83 -3.16
N PRO A 63 32.03 11.01 -3.77
CA PRO A 63 31.23 12.21 -3.47
C PRO A 63 29.72 12.00 -3.70
N PHE A 64 29.34 11.32 -4.79
CA PHE A 64 27.93 11.02 -5.07
C PHE A 64 27.32 10.10 -4.01
N PHE A 65 28.04 9.07 -3.55
CA PHE A 65 27.59 8.20 -2.48
C PHE A 65 27.40 8.99 -1.17
N LYS A 66 28.43 9.74 -0.76
CA LYS A 66 28.42 10.56 0.47
C LYS A 66 27.28 11.58 0.50
N ALA A 67 26.95 12.20 -0.63
CA ALA A 67 25.90 13.20 -0.75
C ALA A 67 24.47 12.64 -0.55
N ASN A 68 24.27 11.33 -0.67
CA ASN A 68 22.95 10.69 -0.58
C ASN A 68 22.81 9.71 0.60
N PHE A 69 23.90 9.46 1.32
CA PHE A 69 23.93 8.61 2.50
C PHE A 69 23.23 9.27 3.71
N SER A 70 22.39 8.51 4.40
CA SER A 70 21.67 8.95 5.61
C SER A 70 22.04 8.10 6.84
N SER A 71 21.57 8.49 8.03
CA SER A 71 21.84 7.75 9.26
C SER A 71 21.08 6.42 9.36
N ASN A 72 19.91 6.30 8.73
CA ASN A 72 19.14 5.07 8.62
C ASN A 72 19.17 4.58 7.17
N HIS A 73 20.08 3.64 6.90
CA HIS A 73 20.54 3.31 5.56
C HIS A 73 20.56 1.80 5.30
N LEU A 74 20.15 1.43 4.09
CA LEU A 74 20.23 0.08 3.55
C LEU A 74 21.13 0.06 2.31
N ASP A 75 22.19 -0.74 2.34
CA ASP A 75 23.11 -0.93 1.22
C ASP A 75 22.87 -2.30 0.57
N VAL A 76 22.60 -2.33 -0.73
CA VAL A 76 22.23 -3.54 -1.48
C VAL A 76 23.30 -3.85 -2.54
N GLY A 77 23.91 -5.02 -2.43
CA GLY A 77 25.09 -5.40 -3.22
C GLY A 77 26.36 -4.79 -2.65
N VAL A 78 26.63 -5.05 -1.37
CA VAL A 78 27.61 -4.31 -0.57
C VAL A 78 29.06 -4.52 -0.99
N GLY A 79 29.37 -5.63 -1.68
CA GLY A 79 30.72 -5.95 -2.14
C GLY A 79 31.74 -5.96 -0.99
N THR A 80 32.77 -5.11 -1.08
CA THR A 80 33.80 -4.94 -0.02
C THR A 80 33.42 -3.91 1.05
N GLY A 81 32.28 -3.23 0.90
CA GLY A 81 31.83 -2.16 1.80
C GLY A 81 32.64 -0.86 1.69
N TYR A 82 33.45 -0.67 0.64
CA TYR A 82 34.33 0.50 0.51
C TYR A 82 33.61 1.84 0.61
N PHE A 83 32.61 2.09 -0.26
CA PHE A 83 31.91 3.38 -0.31
C PHE A 83 31.25 3.72 1.02
N LEU A 84 30.61 2.72 1.63
CA LEU A 84 29.93 2.88 2.91
C LEU A 84 30.93 3.13 4.06
N ALA A 85 32.06 2.41 4.09
CA ALA A 85 33.14 2.65 5.07
C ALA A 85 33.71 4.08 4.98
N GLU A 86 33.93 4.58 3.77
CA GLU A 86 34.37 5.96 3.54
C GLU A 86 33.31 6.99 3.91
N ALA A 87 32.01 6.69 3.69
CA ALA A 87 30.91 7.57 4.03
C ALA A 87 30.70 7.70 5.55
N VAL A 88 30.90 6.61 6.31
CA VAL A 88 30.80 6.66 7.78
C VAL A 88 32.03 7.33 8.43
N LEU A 89 33.21 7.26 7.79
CA LEU A 89 34.45 7.90 8.25
C LEU A 89 34.34 9.43 8.29
N ASP A 90 33.83 10.02 7.21
CA ASP A 90 33.71 11.47 7.04
C ASP A 90 32.75 12.13 8.05
N ARG A 91 31.90 11.35 8.72
CA ARG A 91 30.91 11.86 9.68
C ARG A 91 31.42 12.08 11.11
N SER A 92 32.73 12.15 11.33
CA SER A 92 33.31 12.39 12.66
C SER A 92 33.43 13.89 12.99
N ALA A 93 32.63 14.35 13.97
CA ALA A 93 32.78 15.57 14.77
C ALA A 93 32.36 16.94 14.18
N SER A 94 31.18 17.05 13.55
CA SER A 94 30.45 18.34 13.58
C SER A 94 29.62 18.40 14.87
N SER A 95 30.02 19.32 15.75
CA SER A 95 29.35 19.67 17.00
C SER A 95 27.86 19.96 16.79
N GLU A 96 27.00 19.07 17.25
CA GLU A 96 25.82 19.40 18.02
C GLU A 96 25.30 18.12 18.68
N ILE A 97 24.87 18.29 19.92
CA ILE A 97 24.38 17.25 20.82
C ILE A 97 23.09 16.71 20.20
N ASP A 98 23.18 15.59 19.45
CA ASP A 98 22.07 14.68 19.19
C ASP A 98 22.60 13.28 18.84
N ASN A 99 22.74 12.48 19.89
CA ASN A 99 22.70 11.01 19.93
C ASN A 99 23.55 10.23 18.90
N TYR A 100 24.77 9.90 19.33
CA TYR A 100 25.62 8.79 18.85
C TYR A 100 24.96 7.37 18.95
N GLU A 101 23.64 7.28 19.19
CA GLU A 101 22.87 6.02 19.33
C GLU A 101 22.02 5.63 18.10
N SER A 102 21.97 6.39 17.00
CA SER A 102 20.92 6.16 15.97
C SER A 102 21.40 6.01 14.51
N GLN A 103 22.67 5.67 14.25
CA GLN A 103 23.05 5.20 12.91
C GLN A 103 22.71 3.72 12.76
N HIS A 104 21.70 3.44 11.94
CA HIS A 104 21.21 2.10 11.63
C HIS A 104 21.63 1.74 10.20
N ILE A 105 22.60 0.84 10.10
CA ILE A 105 23.11 0.36 8.81
C ILE A 105 22.68 -1.10 8.63
N THR A 106 21.99 -1.36 7.52
CA THR A 106 21.66 -2.71 7.07
C THR A 106 22.37 -3.02 5.76
N LEU A 107 23.01 -4.18 5.69
CA LEU A 107 23.78 -4.69 4.55
C LEU A 107 23.03 -5.88 3.93
N VAL A 108 22.76 -5.81 2.64
CA VAL A 108 22.13 -6.88 1.87
C VAL A 108 23.05 -7.33 0.74
N ASP A 109 23.33 -8.63 0.69
CA ASP A 109 24.09 -9.24 -0.39
C ASP A 109 23.73 -10.72 -0.49
N LEU A 110 23.85 -11.31 -1.69
CA LEU A 110 23.66 -12.75 -1.86
C LEU A 110 24.82 -13.54 -1.23
N ASN A 111 26.01 -12.95 -1.15
CA ASN A 111 27.23 -13.60 -0.68
C ASN A 111 27.52 -13.24 0.80
N PRO A 112 27.46 -14.21 1.74
CA PRO A 112 27.80 -13.98 3.14
C PRO A 112 29.24 -13.49 3.39
N HIS A 113 30.16 -13.78 2.47
CA HIS A 113 31.53 -13.28 2.58
C HIS A 113 31.62 -11.77 2.32
N CYS A 114 30.83 -11.25 1.36
CA CYS A 114 30.71 -9.81 1.12
C CYS A 114 30.11 -9.12 2.35
N LEU A 115 29.05 -9.69 2.94
CA LEU A 115 28.42 -9.18 4.17
C LEU A 115 29.42 -9.08 5.33
N SER A 116 30.14 -10.16 5.62
CA SER A 116 31.12 -10.18 6.72
C SER A 116 32.31 -9.24 6.46
N THR A 117 32.80 -9.16 5.22
CA THR A 117 33.88 -8.26 4.84
C THR A 117 33.48 -6.80 4.96
N ALA A 118 32.32 -6.43 4.40
CA ALA A 118 31.80 -5.07 4.47
C ALA A 118 31.52 -4.64 5.91
N ALA A 119 30.88 -5.49 6.72
CA ALA A 119 30.63 -5.21 8.13
C ALA A 119 31.92 -4.99 8.92
N ALA A 120 32.94 -5.83 8.70
CA ALA A 120 34.24 -5.68 9.34
C ALA A 120 34.94 -4.37 8.91
N ARG A 121 34.89 -4.02 7.62
CA ARG A 121 35.47 -2.77 7.11
C ARG A 121 34.81 -1.55 7.71
N ILE A 122 33.47 -1.51 7.74
CA ILE A 122 32.69 -0.40 8.32
C ILE A 122 33.02 -0.26 9.81
N LYS A 123 33.11 -1.37 10.56
CA LYS A 123 33.46 -1.35 11.98
C LYS A 123 34.90 -0.89 12.21
N ALA A 124 35.84 -1.27 11.35
CA ALA A 124 37.23 -0.80 11.42
C ALA A 124 37.33 0.70 11.12
N ALA A 125 36.49 1.18 10.19
CA ALA A 125 36.42 2.57 9.78
C ALA A 125 35.82 3.46 10.90
N GLN A 126 34.74 3.03 11.56
CA GLN A 126 34.15 3.72 12.70
C GLN A 126 33.91 2.76 13.89
N PRO A 127 34.90 2.58 14.79
CA PRO A 127 34.81 1.61 15.89
C PRO A 127 33.69 1.85 16.90
N THR A 128 33.19 3.08 17.02
CA THR A 128 32.10 3.45 17.94
C THR A 128 30.71 3.14 17.37
N LEU A 129 30.59 2.87 16.08
CA LEU A 129 29.32 2.57 15.42
C LEU A 129 28.75 1.23 15.88
N ALA A 130 27.42 1.14 16.00
CA ALA A 130 26.75 -0.14 16.20
C ALA A 130 27.10 -1.13 15.07
N PRO A 131 27.21 -2.44 15.36
CA PRO A 131 27.45 -3.43 14.31
C PRO A 131 26.39 -3.35 13.22
N ALA A 132 26.82 -3.31 11.95
CA ALA A 132 25.90 -3.32 10.83
C ALA A 132 25.09 -4.62 10.81
N ARG A 133 23.77 -4.52 10.60
CA ARG A 133 22.91 -5.68 10.41
C ARG A 133 23.22 -6.30 9.05
N THR A 134 23.39 -7.61 8.98
CA THR A 134 23.65 -8.32 7.72
C THR A 134 22.48 -9.21 7.34
N VAL A 135 22.12 -9.21 6.06
CA VAL A 135 20.98 -9.96 5.52
C VAL A 135 21.38 -10.60 4.20
N ALA A 136 21.47 -11.94 4.19
CA ALA A 136 21.72 -12.70 2.98
C ALA A 136 20.41 -12.84 2.18
N ALA A 137 20.28 -12.09 1.08
CA ALA A 137 19.04 -12.06 0.29
C ALA A 137 19.31 -11.71 -1.18
N ASP A 138 18.37 -12.11 -2.04
CA ASP A 138 18.34 -11.75 -3.45
C ASP A 138 17.63 -10.40 -3.63
N ALA A 139 18.26 -9.46 -4.34
CA ALA A 139 17.70 -8.14 -4.61
C ALA A 139 16.43 -8.17 -5.48
N PHE A 140 16.20 -9.26 -6.23
CA PHE A 140 14.96 -9.46 -7.01
C PHE A 140 13.75 -9.83 -6.15
N GLU A 141 13.97 -10.34 -4.94
CA GLU A 141 12.93 -10.88 -4.07
C GLU A 141 12.69 -9.97 -2.85
N PRO A 142 11.49 -9.98 -2.26
CA PRO A 142 11.22 -9.27 -1.02
C PRO A 142 12.26 -9.61 0.06
N LEU A 143 12.93 -8.57 0.57
CA LEU A 143 13.96 -8.69 1.59
C LEU A 143 13.33 -9.09 2.94
N PRO A 144 13.95 -10.01 3.71
CA PRO A 144 13.43 -10.50 4.99
C PRO A 144 13.66 -9.50 6.14
N LEU A 145 13.27 -8.24 5.92
CA LEU A 145 13.43 -7.11 6.86
C LEU A 145 12.12 -6.91 7.64
N LYS A 146 11.95 -7.72 8.70
CA LYS A 146 10.87 -7.53 9.67
C LYS A 146 11.27 -6.46 10.69
N SER A 147 10.33 -5.58 11.05
CA SER A 147 10.56 -4.57 12.08
C SER A 147 10.87 -5.27 13.40
N SER A 148 12.09 -5.10 13.90
CA SER A 148 12.54 -5.80 15.11
C SER A 148 12.29 -5.01 16.40
N ASN A 149 12.05 -3.68 16.35
CA ASN A 149 11.69 -2.82 17.51
C ASN A 149 11.30 -1.37 17.12
N GLY A 150 10.44 -1.17 16.12
CA GLY A 150 10.18 0.16 15.56
C GLY A 150 9.36 1.16 16.40
N SER A 151 9.48 2.43 16.03
CA SER A 151 8.65 3.59 16.43
C SER A 151 7.15 3.32 16.21
N ALA A 152 6.27 4.15 16.80
CA ALA A 152 4.81 3.98 16.68
C ALA A 152 4.29 3.91 15.23
N ARG A 153 5.05 4.45 14.26
CA ARG A 153 4.78 4.37 12.82
C ARG A 153 5.12 3.01 12.19
N GLU A 154 6.16 2.34 12.67
CA GLU A 154 6.65 1.06 12.12
C GLU A 154 5.86 -0.16 12.66
N ARG A 155 5.18 0.00 13.80
CA ARG A 155 4.29 -1.03 14.36
C ARG A 155 3.01 -1.26 13.55
N GLN A 156 2.67 -0.37 12.61
CA GLN A 156 1.44 -0.48 11.80
C GLN A 156 1.61 -1.26 10.48
N THR A 157 2.82 -1.31 9.89
CA THR A 157 3.09 -2.01 8.61
C THR A 157 3.84 -3.33 8.78
N GLY A 158 4.57 -3.53 9.88
CA GLY A 158 5.37 -4.74 10.14
C GLY A 158 6.68 -4.85 9.35
N GLN A 159 6.94 -3.92 8.42
CA GLN A 159 8.10 -3.89 7.53
C GLN A 159 8.97 -2.65 7.82
N GLU A 160 10.27 -2.86 7.94
CA GLU A 160 11.27 -1.83 8.26
C GLU A 160 11.44 -0.82 7.12
N LYS A 161 11.72 0.45 7.46
CA LYS A 161 11.83 1.56 6.50
C LYS A 161 13.15 2.30 6.66
N PHE A 162 13.71 2.76 5.53
CA PHE A 162 15.00 3.44 5.44
C PHE A 162 14.85 4.82 4.79
N ASP A 163 15.66 5.78 5.24
CA ASP A 163 15.69 7.13 4.66
C ASP A 163 16.54 7.17 3.39
N SER A 164 17.50 6.25 3.27
CA SER A 164 18.27 6.10 2.04
C SER A 164 18.58 4.64 1.75
N ILE A 165 18.55 4.27 0.47
CA ILE A 165 18.96 2.95 -0.03
C ILE A 165 19.99 3.15 -1.12
N SER A 166 21.13 2.48 -1.04
CA SER A 166 22.13 2.43 -2.12
C SER A 166 22.10 1.11 -2.88
N ILE A 167 22.35 1.21 -4.19
CA ILE A 167 22.61 0.07 -5.07
C ILE A 167 23.79 0.39 -6.01
N PHE A 168 25.00 0.22 -5.49
CA PHE A 168 26.23 0.56 -6.21
C PHE A 168 26.80 -0.67 -6.90
N TYR A 169 27.00 -0.57 -8.21
CA TYR A 169 27.66 -1.59 -9.03
C TYR A 169 27.09 -3.01 -8.92
N LEU A 170 25.81 -3.12 -8.56
CA LEU A 170 25.07 -4.37 -8.53
C LEU A 170 24.35 -4.66 -9.86
N LEU A 171 23.61 -3.70 -10.41
CA LEU A 171 22.66 -3.93 -11.52
C LEU A 171 23.32 -4.56 -12.75
N HIS A 172 24.53 -4.13 -13.11
CA HIS A 172 25.25 -4.67 -14.27
C HIS A 172 25.74 -6.12 -14.04
N CYS A 173 25.82 -6.59 -12.80
CA CYS A 173 26.14 -7.96 -12.43
C CYS A 173 24.91 -8.87 -12.41
N LEU A 174 23.70 -8.29 -12.32
CA LEU A 174 22.47 -9.07 -12.29
C LEU A 174 22.19 -9.74 -13.64
N PRO A 175 21.68 -10.99 -13.64
CA PRO A 175 21.31 -11.69 -14.87
C PRO A 175 20.03 -11.11 -15.51
N GLY A 176 19.84 -11.44 -16.78
CA GLY A 176 18.61 -11.12 -17.52
C GLY A 176 18.61 -9.74 -18.19
N PRO A 177 17.53 -9.41 -18.91
CA PRO A 177 17.41 -8.13 -19.61
C PRO A 177 17.21 -6.96 -18.64
N CYS A 178 17.51 -5.74 -19.08
CA CYS A 178 17.36 -4.51 -18.31
C CYS A 178 15.96 -4.36 -17.66
N SER A 179 14.89 -4.77 -18.35
CA SER A 179 13.52 -4.75 -17.84
C SER A 179 13.30 -5.70 -16.65
N ALA A 180 13.97 -6.85 -16.62
CA ALA A 180 13.92 -7.76 -15.48
C ALA A 180 14.66 -7.16 -14.29
N LYS A 181 15.86 -6.60 -14.50
CA LYS A 181 16.68 -5.92 -13.48
C LYS A 181 15.98 -4.73 -12.85
N ALA A 182 15.24 -3.97 -13.64
CA ALA A 182 14.44 -2.84 -13.19
C ALA A 182 13.42 -3.21 -12.09
N ARG A 183 13.02 -4.49 -11.95
CA ARG A 183 12.17 -4.97 -10.85
C ARG A 183 12.80 -4.73 -9.47
N VAL A 184 14.12 -4.62 -9.39
CA VAL A 184 14.81 -4.27 -8.14
C VAL A 184 14.35 -2.90 -7.61
N PHE A 185 14.03 -1.94 -8.48
CA PHE A 185 13.50 -0.63 -8.05
C PHE A 185 12.12 -0.74 -7.41
N GLU A 186 11.24 -1.56 -8.02
CA GLU A 186 9.91 -1.85 -7.51
C GLU A 186 9.95 -2.56 -6.15
N ASN A 187 10.93 -3.45 -5.95
CA ASN A 187 11.14 -4.11 -4.67
C ASN A 187 11.68 -3.13 -3.62
N LEU A 188 12.79 -2.44 -3.92
CA LEU A 188 13.50 -1.59 -2.96
C LEU A 188 12.70 -0.35 -2.54
N LYS A 189 11.86 0.22 -3.41
CA LYS A 189 11.03 1.38 -3.04
C LYS A 189 10.07 1.07 -1.88
N THR A 190 9.69 -0.20 -1.69
CA THR A 190 8.82 -0.62 -0.58
C THR A 190 9.51 -0.54 0.78
N TYR A 191 10.84 -0.41 0.82
CA TYR A 191 11.62 -0.24 2.05
C TYR A 191 11.99 1.23 2.30
N LEU A 192 11.60 2.17 1.43
CA LEU A 192 11.83 3.59 1.67
C LEU A 192 10.74 4.21 2.54
N THR A 193 11.13 5.21 3.33
CA THR A 193 10.21 6.20 3.90
C THR A 193 9.60 7.05 2.77
N ALA A 194 8.52 7.78 3.07
CA ALA A 194 7.82 8.60 2.05
C ALA A 194 8.74 9.66 1.41
N ASP A 195 9.71 10.17 2.17
CA ASP A 195 10.70 11.15 1.73
C ASP A 195 12.07 10.49 1.43
N GLY A 196 12.14 9.17 1.48
CA GLY A 196 13.37 8.41 1.31
C GLY A 196 13.91 8.46 -0.12
N THR A 197 15.22 8.21 -0.25
CA THR A 197 15.93 8.26 -1.54
C THR A 197 16.58 6.91 -1.87
N LEU A 198 16.27 6.38 -3.06
CA LEU A 198 17.06 5.32 -3.70
C LEU A 198 18.14 5.98 -4.57
N TYR A 199 19.39 5.56 -4.46
CA TYR A 199 20.46 6.06 -5.31
C TYR A 199 21.44 4.95 -5.69
N GLY A 200 22.11 5.09 -6.83
CA GLY A 200 22.95 4.02 -7.32
C GLY A 200 23.87 4.43 -8.46
N ALA A 201 24.76 3.51 -8.81
CA ALA A 201 25.68 3.61 -9.93
C ALA A 201 25.74 2.28 -10.67
N THR A 202 25.62 2.27 -12.00
CA THR A 202 25.73 1.03 -12.79
C THR A 202 26.43 1.24 -14.13
N ILE A 203 27.15 0.22 -14.61
CA ILE A 203 27.88 0.25 -15.87
C ILE A 203 26.91 -0.13 -16.99
N LEU A 204 26.70 0.78 -17.93
CA LEU A 204 25.83 0.56 -19.09
C LEU A 204 26.56 -0.25 -20.15
N GLY A 205 25.83 -1.13 -20.86
CA GLY A 205 26.38 -1.89 -21.99
C GLY A 205 26.12 -1.21 -23.34
N GLN A 206 25.15 -0.30 -23.39
CA GLN A 206 24.74 0.41 -24.61
C GLN A 206 24.21 1.82 -24.28
N GLY A 207 24.22 2.73 -25.26
CA GLY A 207 23.59 4.04 -25.15
C GLY A 207 23.93 4.95 -26.33
N GLU A 208 22.99 5.79 -26.76
CA GLU A 208 23.15 6.66 -27.94
C GLU A 208 24.31 7.66 -27.79
N ASN A 209 24.62 8.07 -26.56
CA ASN A 209 25.67 9.04 -26.24
C ASN A 209 26.83 8.45 -25.41
N ILE A 210 27.01 7.12 -25.43
CA ILE A 210 28.04 6.44 -24.64
C ILE A 210 29.18 5.97 -25.53
N HIS A 211 30.39 6.44 -25.23
CA HIS A 211 31.60 6.04 -25.95
C HIS A 211 32.45 5.08 -25.10
N PHE A 212 32.48 3.81 -25.51
CA PHE A 212 33.37 2.81 -24.92
C PHE A 212 34.78 2.97 -25.50
N ASN A 213 35.77 3.17 -24.64
CA ASN A 213 37.17 3.10 -25.05
C ASN A 213 37.61 1.63 -25.21
N TRP A 214 38.77 1.41 -25.84
CA TRP A 214 39.25 0.05 -26.14
C TRP A 214 39.33 -0.85 -24.90
N LEU A 215 39.75 -0.29 -23.75
CA LEU A 215 39.85 -1.02 -22.49
C LEU A 215 38.46 -1.39 -21.96
N ALA A 216 37.51 -0.44 -22.00
CA ALA A 216 36.12 -0.67 -21.63
C ALA A 216 35.47 -1.74 -22.50
N SER A 217 35.67 -1.69 -23.82
CA SER A 217 35.14 -2.69 -24.77
C SER A 217 35.74 -4.07 -24.53
N ALA A 218 37.05 -4.15 -24.30
CA ALA A 218 37.73 -5.42 -24.03
C ALA A 218 37.25 -6.05 -22.70
N LEU A 219 37.16 -5.25 -21.64
CA LEU A 219 36.64 -5.71 -20.34
C LEU A 219 35.15 -6.07 -20.43
N MET A 220 34.33 -5.31 -21.18
CA MET A 220 32.94 -5.67 -21.43
C MET A 220 32.78 -7.02 -22.11
N GLY A 221 33.52 -7.26 -23.19
CA GLY A 221 33.48 -8.56 -23.86
C GLY A 221 33.89 -9.71 -22.94
N LEU A 222 34.96 -9.51 -22.16
CA LEU A 222 35.47 -10.54 -21.24
C LEU A 222 34.50 -10.83 -20.09
N TYR A 223 34.00 -9.80 -19.41
CA TYR A 223 33.14 -9.95 -18.23
C TYR A 223 31.75 -10.46 -18.58
N ASN A 224 31.16 -10.02 -19.70
CA ASN A 224 29.90 -10.59 -20.18
C ASN A 224 30.08 -12.06 -20.61
N LYS A 225 31.18 -12.39 -21.32
CA LYS A 225 31.47 -13.79 -21.71
C LYS A 225 31.68 -14.72 -20.52
N LYS A 226 32.27 -14.21 -19.42
CA LYS A 226 32.49 -14.97 -18.18
C LYS A 226 31.24 -15.02 -17.27
N GLY A 227 30.15 -14.34 -17.63
CA GLY A 227 28.96 -14.24 -16.78
C GLY A 227 29.18 -13.46 -15.47
N ILE A 228 30.22 -12.62 -15.44
CA ILE A 228 30.47 -11.69 -14.33
C ILE A 228 29.52 -10.51 -14.49
N PHE A 229 29.36 -10.02 -15.72
CA PHE A 229 28.39 -8.98 -16.08
C PHE A 229 27.26 -9.58 -16.90
N GLY A 230 26.07 -9.02 -16.75
CA GLY A 230 24.88 -9.30 -17.55
C GLY A 230 24.34 -8.06 -18.25
N ASN A 231 25.18 -7.05 -18.51
CA ASN A 231 24.74 -5.69 -18.88
C ASN A 231 24.72 -5.40 -20.38
N SER A 232 24.93 -6.41 -21.24
CA SER A 232 25.03 -6.22 -22.70
C SER A 232 23.84 -5.49 -23.33
N GLY A 233 22.65 -5.53 -22.72
CA GLY A 233 21.45 -4.81 -23.16
C GLY A 233 21.00 -3.67 -22.24
N ASP A 234 21.82 -3.28 -21.27
CA ASP A 234 21.49 -2.23 -20.31
C ASP A 234 21.74 -0.85 -20.93
N THR A 235 20.71 0.01 -20.92
CA THR A 235 20.76 1.39 -21.43
C THR A 235 20.28 2.38 -20.37
N GLU A 236 20.72 3.62 -20.47
CA GLU A 236 20.22 4.72 -19.64
C GLU A 236 18.70 4.84 -19.72
N LYS A 237 18.17 4.94 -20.95
CA LYS A 237 16.74 5.13 -21.21
C LYS A 237 15.87 4.12 -20.48
N LEU A 238 16.21 2.83 -20.57
CA LEU A 238 15.42 1.76 -19.95
C LEU A 238 15.43 1.82 -18.41
N PHE A 239 16.58 2.15 -17.80
CA PHE A 239 16.65 2.31 -16.35
C PHE A 239 15.94 3.58 -15.88
N VAL A 240 16.07 4.68 -16.59
CA VAL A 240 15.40 5.95 -16.26
C VAL A 240 13.88 5.79 -16.36
N GLU A 241 13.37 5.22 -17.45
CA GLU A 241 11.94 4.94 -17.62
C GLU A 241 11.40 3.99 -16.53
N ALA A 242 12.21 3.07 -16.02
CA ALA A 242 11.82 2.22 -14.91
C ALA A 242 11.80 2.97 -13.58
N LEU A 243 12.81 3.79 -13.30
CA LEU A 243 12.85 4.64 -12.12
C LEU A 243 11.67 5.62 -12.11
N GLU A 244 11.32 6.24 -13.24
CA GLU A 244 10.19 7.17 -13.37
C GLU A 244 8.83 6.47 -13.21
N ARG A 245 8.75 5.16 -13.50
CA ARG A 245 7.57 4.36 -13.16
C ARG A 245 7.45 4.11 -11.65
N SER A 246 8.57 4.06 -10.95
CA SER A 246 8.68 3.74 -9.53
C SER A 246 8.72 4.97 -8.60
N PHE A 247 9.09 6.16 -9.11
CA PHE A 247 9.38 7.36 -8.32
C PHE A 247 8.92 8.64 -9.03
N ASP A 248 8.36 9.60 -8.29
CA ASP A 248 7.92 10.88 -8.86
C ASP A 248 9.10 11.80 -9.25
N ARG A 249 10.26 11.64 -8.59
CA ARG A 249 11.45 12.47 -8.84
C ARG A 249 12.64 11.59 -9.13
N VAL A 250 13.16 11.69 -10.35
CA VAL A 250 14.34 10.94 -10.84
C VAL A 250 15.37 11.93 -11.40
N GLU A 251 16.60 11.79 -10.96
CA GLU A 251 17.75 12.60 -11.38
C GLU A 251 18.85 11.67 -11.93
N PRO A 252 18.84 11.38 -13.24
CA PRO A 252 19.88 10.59 -13.86
C PRO A 252 21.07 11.45 -14.29
N ARG A 253 22.26 10.86 -14.27
CA ARG A 253 23.49 11.45 -14.80
C ARG A 253 24.39 10.34 -15.33
N VAL A 254 24.79 10.42 -16.60
CA VAL A 254 25.82 9.55 -17.16
C VAL A 254 27.19 10.19 -17.02
N GLU A 255 28.14 9.46 -16.46
CA GLU A 255 29.56 9.81 -16.42
C GLU A 255 30.36 8.68 -17.07
N GLY A 256 31.03 8.97 -18.20
CA GLY A 256 31.68 7.93 -18.99
C GLY A 256 30.68 6.90 -19.53
N CYS A 257 30.76 5.66 -19.07
CA CYS A 257 29.75 4.62 -19.34
C CYS A 257 29.00 4.16 -18.08
N VAL A 258 28.98 5.00 -17.04
CA VAL A 258 28.29 4.73 -15.77
C VAL A 258 27.07 5.62 -15.64
N LEU A 259 25.90 5.02 -15.44
CA LEU A 259 24.71 5.74 -15.01
C LEU A 259 24.76 5.91 -13.49
N LEU A 260 24.80 7.15 -13.03
CA LEU A 260 24.47 7.53 -11.67
C LEU A 260 23.01 7.97 -11.63
N PHE A 261 22.28 7.59 -10.60
CA PHE A 261 20.88 8.00 -10.45
C PHE A 261 20.52 8.24 -8.99
N LYS A 262 19.62 9.20 -8.80
CA LYS A 262 18.94 9.48 -7.54
C LYS A 262 17.44 9.50 -7.81
N ALA A 263 16.67 8.76 -7.02
CA ALA A 263 15.23 8.69 -7.13
C ALA A 263 14.58 8.85 -5.74
N SER A 264 13.60 9.73 -5.64
CA SER A 264 12.88 10.02 -4.37
C SER A 264 11.38 10.16 -4.62
N LYS A 265 10.58 10.20 -3.55
CA LYS A 265 9.11 10.13 -3.59
C LYS A 265 8.61 8.84 -4.27
N PRO A 266 8.75 7.68 -3.60
CA PRO A 266 8.35 6.39 -4.16
C PRO A 266 6.84 6.35 -4.48
N ILE A 267 6.51 5.94 -5.70
CA ILE A 267 5.13 5.72 -6.17
C ILE A 267 4.68 4.33 -5.75
N MET A 268 3.77 4.26 -4.78
CA MET A 268 3.21 2.99 -4.31
C MET A 268 2.08 2.54 -5.26
N ARG A 269 2.47 1.84 -6.33
CA ARG A 269 1.53 1.13 -7.21
C ARG A 269 1.16 -0.19 -6.53
N TYR A 270 -0.10 -0.35 -6.15
CA TYR A 270 -0.60 -1.66 -5.75
C TYR A 270 -0.95 -2.43 -7.02
N SER A 271 0.01 -3.14 -7.59
CA SER A 271 -0.34 -4.23 -8.49
C SER A 271 -0.88 -5.36 -7.63
N VAL A 272 -2.15 -5.71 -7.84
CA VAL A 272 -2.81 -6.80 -7.11
C VAL A 272 -2.05 -8.13 -7.32
N SER A 273 -1.16 -8.21 -8.30
CA SER A 273 -0.37 -9.40 -8.64
C SER A 273 0.74 -9.80 -7.64
N LEU A 274 1.29 -8.87 -6.83
CA LEU A 274 2.50 -9.17 -6.02
C LEU A 274 2.18 -9.70 -4.61
N ASP A 275 1.16 -9.18 -3.93
CA ASP A 275 0.70 -9.71 -2.63
C ASP A 275 -0.02 -11.07 -2.74
N LEU A 276 -0.54 -11.40 -3.93
CA LEU A 276 -1.25 -12.66 -4.18
C LEU A 276 -0.30 -13.87 -4.17
N LYS A 277 0.94 -13.72 -4.64
CA LYS A 277 1.88 -14.86 -4.76
C LYS A 277 2.43 -15.34 -3.43
N HIS A 278 2.61 -14.44 -2.45
CA HIS A 278 3.18 -14.80 -1.14
C HIS A 278 2.22 -15.59 -0.23
N THR A 279 0.93 -15.59 -0.53
CA THR A 279 -0.10 -16.31 0.26
C THR A 279 -0.37 -17.72 -0.27
N LEU A 280 0.14 -18.09 -1.45
CA LEU A 280 -0.29 -19.28 -2.19
C LEU A 280 0.72 -20.43 -2.12
N GLY A 281 0.45 -21.38 -1.23
CA GLY A 281 0.85 -22.76 -1.44
C GLY A 281 0.00 -23.40 -2.54
N ARG A 282 0.59 -23.56 -3.74
CA ARG A 282 0.25 -24.49 -4.83
C ARG A 282 -1.16 -24.50 -5.47
N SER A 283 -1.13 -24.30 -6.79
CA SER A 283 -1.82 -25.07 -7.86
C SER A 283 -3.35 -24.94 -8.02
N ARG A 284 -3.76 -24.10 -8.98
CA ARG A 284 -4.60 -24.50 -10.13
C ARG A 284 -4.64 -23.37 -11.17
N ASP A 285 -4.29 -23.70 -12.42
CA ASP A 285 -4.27 -22.80 -13.57
C ASP A 285 -5.69 -22.30 -13.91
N PHE A 286 -5.94 -21.01 -13.69
CA PHE A 286 -7.13 -20.28 -14.16
C PHE A 286 -6.77 -18.90 -14.75
N THR A 287 -5.53 -18.71 -15.17
CA THR A 287 -4.97 -17.43 -15.67
C THR A 287 -5.59 -16.89 -16.97
N ASP A 288 -6.65 -17.49 -17.52
CA ASP A 288 -7.16 -17.18 -18.85
C ASP A 288 -8.59 -16.61 -18.92
N ALA A 289 -9.33 -16.38 -17.83
CA ALA A 289 -10.77 -16.13 -17.95
C ALA A 289 -11.23 -14.67 -18.16
N MET A 290 -10.50 -13.66 -17.65
CA MET A 290 -10.91 -12.24 -17.78
C MET A 290 -10.11 -11.44 -18.81
N SER A 291 -8.82 -11.77 -18.99
CA SER A 291 -7.93 -11.08 -19.96
C SER A 291 -8.19 -11.52 -21.42
N SER A 292 -8.69 -12.74 -21.65
CA SER A 292 -8.87 -13.28 -23.01
C SER A 292 -10.20 -12.94 -23.69
N LYS A 293 -11.15 -12.28 -22.99
CA LYS A 293 -12.53 -12.07 -23.47
C LYS A 293 -12.97 -10.62 -23.65
N VAL A 294 -12.14 -9.66 -23.28
CA VAL A 294 -12.46 -8.23 -23.40
C VAL A 294 -11.33 -7.59 -24.19
N ASP A 295 -11.68 -6.91 -25.29
CA ASP A 295 -10.72 -6.15 -26.07
C ASP A 295 -10.07 -5.08 -25.16
N PRO A 296 -8.72 -4.97 -25.09
CA PRO A 296 -8.05 -3.88 -24.37
C PRO A 296 -8.58 -2.47 -24.73
N ALA A 297 -9.21 -2.31 -25.89
CA ALA A 297 -9.90 -1.09 -26.32
C ALA A 297 -11.20 -0.78 -25.53
N ASP A 298 -11.82 -1.76 -24.86
CA ASP A 298 -13.03 -1.60 -24.05
C ASP A 298 -12.72 -1.21 -22.58
N PHE A 299 -11.43 -1.08 -22.23
CA PHE A 299 -11.02 -0.63 -20.90
C PHE A 299 -11.06 0.88 -20.79
N LYS A 300 -11.65 1.36 -19.70
CA LYS A 300 -11.72 2.77 -19.32
C LYS A 300 -11.06 2.99 -17.97
N THR A 301 -10.32 4.08 -17.86
CA THR A 301 -9.81 4.56 -16.58
C THR A 301 -10.90 5.35 -15.86
N TYR A 302 -11.17 4.98 -14.61
CA TYR A 302 -12.06 5.70 -13.70
C TYR A 302 -11.25 6.22 -12.52
N HIS A 303 -11.46 7.48 -12.14
CA HIS A 303 -10.92 8.00 -10.90
C HIS A 303 -11.94 7.86 -9.77
N GLY A 304 -11.43 7.68 -8.57
CA GLY A 304 -12.24 7.43 -7.39
C GLY A 304 -11.51 7.81 -6.10
N GLY A 305 -12.21 7.64 -4.99
CA GLY A 305 -11.69 7.96 -3.68
C GLY A 305 -12.75 8.03 -2.60
N CYS A 306 -12.28 8.21 -1.37
CA CYS A 306 -13.17 8.48 -0.25
C CYS A 306 -13.78 9.88 -0.38
N HIS A 307 -14.84 10.17 0.39
CA HIS A 307 -15.42 11.50 0.35
C HIS A 307 -14.39 12.57 0.66
N CYS A 308 -13.65 12.53 1.76
CA CYS A 308 -12.82 13.68 2.17
C CYS A 308 -11.58 13.91 1.30
N GLY A 309 -11.34 13.11 0.26
CA GLY A 309 -10.18 13.22 -0.62
C GLY A 309 -8.84 12.88 0.05
N ALA A 310 -8.87 12.24 1.24
CA ALA A 310 -7.67 11.73 1.92
C ALA A 310 -7.10 10.49 1.21
N PHE A 311 -7.95 9.73 0.54
CA PHE A 311 -7.59 8.60 -0.30
C PHE A 311 -8.18 8.78 -1.69
N LYS A 312 -7.33 8.75 -2.73
CA LYS A 312 -7.71 8.84 -4.14
C LYS A 312 -7.02 7.74 -4.94
N PHE A 313 -7.69 7.22 -5.94
CA PHE A 313 -7.17 6.18 -6.81
C PHE A 313 -7.66 6.36 -8.25
N ALA A 314 -6.88 5.83 -9.19
CA ALA A 314 -7.30 5.55 -10.56
C ALA A 314 -7.36 4.04 -10.77
N ILE A 315 -8.37 3.57 -11.50
CA ILE A 315 -8.52 2.15 -11.82
C ILE A 315 -8.88 1.98 -13.30
N ARG A 316 -8.21 1.05 -13.99
CA ARG A 316 -8.47 0.72 -15.40
C ARG A 316 -9.21 -0.62 -15.49
N ILE A 317 -10.46 -0.56 -15.93
CA ILE A 317 -11.41 -1.70 -15.93
C ILE A 317 -12.28 -1.65 -17.19
N PRO A 318 -12.93 -2.75 -17.60
CA PRO A 318 -13.91 -2.72 -18.69
C PRO A 318 -14.98 -1.66 -18.41
N GLU A 319 -15.47 -1.00 -19.47
CA GLU A 319 -16.53 0.00 -19.33
C GLU A 319 -17.73 -0.56 -18.54
N LEU A 320 -18.09 0.14 -17.46
CA LEU A 320 -19.19 -0.24 -16.59
C LEU A 320 -20.54 -0.02 -17.29
N LYS A 321 -21.16 -1.11 -17.73
CA LYS A 321 -22.50 -1.14 -18.37
C LYS A 321 -23.63 -1.48 -17.39
N ASP A 322 -23.29 -2.10 -16.27
CA ASP A 322 -24.20 -2.42 -15.18
C ASP A 322 -23.46 -2.40 -13.83
N ILE A 323 -24.22 -2.50 -12.74
CA ILE A 323 -23.63 -2.63 -11.41
C ILE A 323 -24.38 -3.64 -10.54
N MET A 324 -23.62 -4.42 -9.75
CA MET A 324 -24.21 -5.39 -8.82
C MET A 324 -24.83 -4.69 -7.61
N ALA A 325 -26.10 -4.99 -7.31
CA ALA A 325 -26.78 -4.55 -6.09
C ALA A 325 -27.03 -5.75 -5.17
N CYS A 326 -26.22 -5.86 -4.10
CA CYS A 326 -26.31 -6.94 -3.12
C CYS A 326 -27.18 -6.53 -1.92
N ASN A 327 -28.06 -7.43 -1.47
CA ASN A 327 -28.93 -7.21 -0.32
C ASN A 327 -28.30 -7.62 1.03
N CYS A 328 -27.07 -8.11 1.09
CA CYS A 328 -26.48 -8.52 2.38
C CYS A 328 -26.29 -7.35 3.36
N SER A 329 -26.22 -7.67 4.66
CA SER A 329 -26.18 -6.68 5.76
C SER A 329 -25.10 -5.61 5.59
N ILE A 330 -23.88 -6.00 5.18
CA ILE A 330 -22.78 -5.05 5.00
C ILE A 330 -23.03 -4.11 3.82
N CYS A 331 -23.52 -4.62 2.70
CA CYS A 331 -23.79 -3.82 1.51
C CYS A 331 -24.93 -2.83 1.77
N ILE A 332 -25.98 -3.26 2.49
CA ILE A 332 -27.09 -2.41 2.90
C ILE A 332 -26.63 -1.35 3.91
N LYS A 333 -26.09 -1.75 5.08
CA LYS A 333 -25.75 -0.83 6.17
C LYS A 333 -24.65 0.17 5.77
N ASN A 334 -23.62 -0.26 5.04
CA ASN A 334 -22.53 0.64 4.57
C ASN A 334 -22.80 1.28 3.21
N GLY A 335 -23.93 0.92 2.58
CA GLY A 335 -24.30 1.47 1.28
C GLY A 335 -23.31 1.20 0.17
N ILE A 336 -22.75 0.00 0.13
CA ILE A 336 -21.88 -0.47 -0.95
C ILE A 336 -22.76 -0.82 -2.15
N LEU A 337 -22.45 -0.27 -3.33
CA LEU A 337 -23.12 -0.60 -4.59
C LEU A 337 -22.06 -1.00 -5.60
N GLY A 338 -22.14 -2.25 -6.04
CA GLY A 338 -21.06 -2.94 -6.71
C GLY A 338 -19.93 -3.19 -5.72
N ASN A 339 -19.64 -4.44 -5.42
CA ASN A 339 -18.23 -4.82 -5.37
C ASN A 339 -17.93 -5.22 -6.80
N ILE A 340 -17.30 -4.33 -7.57
CA ILE A 340 -16.83 -4.67 -8.90
C ILE A 340 -15.68 -5.64 -8.67
N TRP A 341 -15.98 -6.93 -8.72
CA TRP A 341 -15.05 -8.01 -8.34
C TRP A 341 -14.12 -8.34 -9.51
N PHE A 342 -12.83 -8.44 -9.19
CA PHE A 342 -11.79 -8.92 -10.10
C PHE A 342 -11.22 -10.22 -9.53
N LEU A 343 -11.22 -11.29 -10.34
CA LEU A 343 -10.65 -12.60 -9.99
C LEU A 343 -9.22 -12.72 -10.52
N ASP A 344 -8.33 -13.33 -9.73
CA ASP A 344 -6.97 -13.83 -10.05
C ASP A 344 -5.92 -12.81 -10.54
N SER A 345 -6.33 -11.74 -11.24
CA SER A 345 -5.44 -10.77 -11.90
C SER A 345 -5.62 -9.33 -11.42
N GLY A 346 -6.65 -9.05 -10.60
CA GLY A 346 -7.03 -7.68 -10.25
C GLY A 346 -7.52 -6.87 -11.46
N PRO A 347 -7.78 -5.56 -11.30
CA PRO A 347 -7.90 -4.66 -12.46
C PRO A 347 -6.57 -4.64 -13.22
N GLU A 348 -6.61 -4.27 -14.51
CA GLU A 348 -5.39 -4.12 -15.32
C GLU A 348 -4.41 -3.17 -14.62
N GLU A 349 -4.93 -2.08 -14.05
CA GLU A 349 -4.18 -1.15 -13.23
C GLU A 349 -5.04 -0.62 -12.06
N PHE A 350 -4.44 -0.55 -10.86
CA PHE A 350 -4.95 0.19 -9.71
C PHE A 350 -3.84 1.08 -9.16
N ILE A 351 -4.00 2.39 -9.29
CA ILE A 351 -2.98 3.38 -8.92
C ILE A 351 -3.52 4.19 -7.75
N VAL A 352 -2.80 4.20 -6.63
CA VAL A 352 -3.08 5.12 -5.52
C VAL A 352 -2.52 6.48 -5.89
N GLU A 353 -3.40 7.43 -6.18
CA GLU A 353 -3.00 8.80 -6.55
C GLU A 353 -2.76 9.67 -5.31
N LYS A 354 -3.39 9.34 -4.18
CA LYS A 354 -3.21 10.06 -2.91
C LYS A 354 -3.59 9.19 -1.72
N GLY A 355 -2.82 9.32 -0.64
CA GLY A 355 -3.03 8.57 0.59
C GLY A 355 -2.34 7.21 0.53
N ASP A 356 -2.65 6.37 1.51
CA ASP A 356 -2.09 5.03 1.64
C ASP A 356 -3.23 4.03 1.86
N ILE A 357 -3.22 2.89 1.15
CA ILE A 357 -4.23 1.83 1.35
C ILE A 357 -4.22 1.35 2.79
N ASP A 358 -3.04 1.27 3.43
CA ASP A 358 -2.93 0.80 4.80
C ASP A 358 -3.34 1.84 5.84
N SER A 359 -3.50 3.10 5.43
CA SER A 359 -4.18 4.11 6.24
C SER A 359 -5.71 3.96 6.29
N LEU A 360 -6.29 3.19 5.36
CA LEU A 360 -7.72 2.85 5.40
C LEU A 360 -7.98 1.85 6.53
N LYS A 361 -9.05 2.08 7.28
CA LYS A 361 -9.51 1.18 8.34
C LYS A 361 -9.95 -0.15 7.72
N LYS A 362 -9.62 -1.24 8.40
CA LYS A 362 -9.97 -2.61 8.01
C LYS A 362 -11.16 -3.07 8.83
N TYR A 363 -12.15 -3.67 8.19
CA TYR A 363 -13.26 -4.33 8.86
C TYR A 363 -13.53 -5.68 8.22
N SER A 364 -13.60 -6.71 9.06
CA SER A 364 -13.92 -8.07 8.66
C SER A 364 -14.98 -8.63 9.58
N PHE A 365 -15.84 -9.45 9.02
CA PHE A 365 -16.89 -10.15 9.76
C PHE A 365 -17.12 -11.51 9.12
N ASP A 366 -17.52 -12.47 9.96
CA ASP A 366 -17.80 -13.85 9.55
C ASP A 366 -16.61 -14.56 8.85
N ARG A 367 -16.84 -15.75 8.27
CA ARG A 367 -15.80 -16.65 7.71
C ARG A 367 -15.39 -16.36 6.27
N MET A 368 -15.89 -15.30 5.64
CA MET A 368 -15.67 -15.05 4.20
C MET A 368 -14.26 -14.56 3.84
N ASN A 369 -13.36 -14.39 4.81
CA ASN A 369 -12.02 -13.79 4.63
C ASN A 369 -12.04 -12.39 3.98
N ALA A 370 -13.21 -11.76 3.91
CA ALA A 370 -13.40 -10.45 3.33
C ALA A 370 -12.89 -9.35 4.28
N VAL A 371 -12.07 -8.45 3.75
CA VAL A 371 -11.54 -7.29 4.45
C VAL A 371 -12.03 -6.04 3.73
N TYR A 372 -13.02 -5.38 4.32
CA TYR A 372 -13.55 -4.10 3.86
C TYR A 372 -12.59 -2.98 4.28
N ARG A 373 -12.25 -2.11 3.35
CA ARG A 373 -11.38 -0.95 3.56
C ARG A 373 -12.20 0.33 3.45
N PHE A 374 -12.23 1.13 4.51
CA PHE A 374 -12.97 2.38 4.56
C PHE A 374 -12.12 3.53 5.12
N CYS A 375 -12.48 4.75 4.76
CA CYS A 375 -11.77 5.93 5.23
C CYS A 375 -12.10 6.23 6.70
N GLY A 376 -11.09 6.21 7.56
CA GLY A 376 -11.26 6.54 8.99
C GLY A 376 -11.64 8.00 9.28
N VAL A 377 -11.63 8.88 8.28
CA VAL A 377 -12.01 10.30 8.43
C VAL A 377 -13.48 10.55 8.09
N CYS A 378 -13.98 9.95 7.01
CA CYS A 378 -15.33 10.24 6.48
C CYS A 378 -16.25 9.03 6.36
N GLY A 379 -15.81 7.84 6.77
CA GLY A 379 -16.61 6.61 6.74
C GLY A 379 -16.76 5.95 5.36
N THR A 380 -16.32 6.58 4.27
CA THR A 380 -16.49 6.03 2.92
C THR A 380 -15.79 4.70 2.74
N ASN A 381 -16.59 3.67 2.44
CA ASN A 381 -16.13 2.34 2.04
C ASN A 381 -15.59 2.44 0.61
N VAL A 382 -14.33 2.05 0.40
CA VAL A 382 -13.62 2.24 -0.86
C VAL A 382 -13.56 0.93 -1.64
N PHE A 383 -13.07 -0.13 -1.01
CA PHE A 383 -12.97 -1.45 -1.62
C PHE A 383 -12.99 -2.55 -0.56
N VAL A 384 -13.16 -3.79 -1.01
CA VAL A 384 -13.07 -5.01 -0.23
C VAL A 384 -12.03 -5.94 -0.86
N THR A 385 -11.31 -6.69 -0.05
CA THR A 385 -10.40 -7.74 -0.52
C THR A 385 -10.81 -9.09 0.03
N ASN A 386 -10.85 -10.10 -0.83
CA ASN A 386 -10.84 -11.51 -0.46
C ASN A 386 -9.50 -12.13 -0.88
N PRO A 387 -9.14 -13.33 -0.41
CA PRO A 387 -8.02 -14.06 -0.98
C PRO A 387 -8.20 -14.21 -2.50
N GLY A 388 -7.33 -13.56 -3.28
CA GLY A 388 -7.35 -13.61 -4.74
C GLY A 388 -8.34 -12.67 -5.45
N GLU A 389 -9.12 -11.88 -4.70
CA GLU A 389 -10.14 -11.01 -5.30
C GLU A 389 -10.13 -9.62 -4.67
N ILE A 390 -10.37 -8.60 -5.49
CA ILE A 390 -10.66 -7.23 -5.03
C ILE A 390 -12.01 -6.80 -5.56
N GLY A 391 -12.82 -6.18 -4.71
CA GLY A 391 -14.10 -5.59 -5.04
C GLY A 391 -14.07 -4.09 -4.82
N ILE A 392 -14.30 -3.28 -5.86
CA ILE A 392 -14.40 -1.82 -5.70
C ILE A 392 -15.84 -1.42 -5.41
N ASN A 393 -16.05 -0.59 -4.38
CA ASN A 393 -17.34 0.08 -4.18
C ASN A 393 -17.57 1.05 -5.34
N GLY A 394 -18.54 0.80 -6.21
CA GLY A 394 -18.83 1.67 -7.35
C GLY A 394 -19.15 3.11 -6.93
N ARG A 395 -19.76 3.31 -5.76
CA ARG A 395 -19.98 4.67 -5.20
C ARG A 395 -18.69 5.40 -4.81
N ALA A 396 -17.56 4.70 -4.71
CA ALA A 396 -16.26 5.33 -4.51
C ALA A 396 -15.70 5.95 -5.81
N LEU A 397 -16.21 5.58 -6.99
CA LEU A 397 -15.85 6.20 -8.26
C LEU A 397 -16.41 7.64 -8.32
N GLY A 398 -15.67 8.55 -8.95
CA GLY A 398 -16.01 9.96 -9.09
C GLY A 398 -16.58 10.32 -10.46
N ASP A 399 -16.13 9.62 -11.51
CA ASP A 399 -16.35 10.04 -12.91
C ASP A 399 -17.48 9.27 -13.60
N ILE A 400 -18.33 8.59 -12.81
CA ILE A 400 -19.48 7.84 -13.30
C ILE A 400 -20.64 7.93 -12.32
N ASP A 401 -21.85 8.12 -12.86
CA ASP A 401 -23.08 8.02 -12.07
C ASP A 401 -23.51 6.55 -11.97
N VAL A 402 -23.03 5.88 -10.93
CA VAL A 402 -23.37 4.47 -10.66
C VAL A 402 -24.85 4.26 -10.30
N GLU A 403 -25.55 5.30 -9.85
CA GLU A 403 -26.98 5.20 -9.56
C GLU A 403 -27.82 5.25 -10.85
N ALA A 404 -27.26 5.71 -11.98
CA ALA A 404 -27.93 5.65 -13.28
C ALA A 404 -27.76 4.29 -13.99
N LEU A 405 -26.75 3.49 -13.60
CA LEU A 405 -26.48 2.20 -14.24
C LEU A 405 -27.59 1.16 -13.98
N PRO A 406 -27.88 0.26 -14.92
CA PRO A 406 -28.71 -0.93 -14.69
C PRO A 406 -28.19 -1.74 -13.50
N LYS A 407 -29.10 -2.18 -12.62
CA LYS A 407 -28.75 -2.94 -11.41
C LYS A 407 -28.97 -4.42 -11.66
N ARG A 408 -27.92 -5.22 -11.50
CA ARG A 408 -28.03 -6.68 -11.41
C ARG A 408 -28.17 -7.07 -9.95
N HIS A 409 -29.34 -7.56 -9.57
CA HIS A 409 -29.59 -7.97 -8.19
C HIS A 409 -28.76 -9.21 -7.84
N TYR A 410 -28.15 -9.20 -6.66
CA TYR A 410 -27.45 -10.34 -6.09
C TYR A 410 -28.04 -10.66 -4.73
N ASP A 411 -28.63 -11.85 -4.60
CA ASP A 411 -29.19 -12.31 -3.34
C ASP A 411 -28.07 -12.83 -2.43
N GLY A 412 -27.55 -11.93 -1.60
CA GLY A 412 -26.60 -12.22 -0.54
C GLY A 412 -27.26 -12.76 0.74
N TRP A 413 -28.52 -12.44 1.00
CA TRP A 413 -29.28 -12.98 2.15
C TRP A 413 -29.58 -14.47 1.99
N GLY A 414 -30.07 -14.90 0.82
CA GLY A 414 -30.42 -16.30 0.58
C GLY A 414 -29.23 -17.26 0.51
N LYS A 415 -27.99 -16.76 0.39
CA LYS A 415 -26.78 -17.57 0.24
C LYS A 415 -26.07 -17.92 1.53
N TRP A 416 -26.25 -17.14 2.59
CA TRP A 416 -25.46 -17.25 3.82
C TRP A 416 -26.35 -17.12 5.05
N THR A 417 -25.89 -17.66 6.18
CA THR A 417 -26.58 -17.48 7.46
C THR A 417 -26.74 -15.97 7.73
N PRO A 418 -27.93 -15.51 8.14
CA PRO A 418 -28.13 -14.11 8.49
C PRO A 418 -27.08 -13.64 9.48
N TYR A 419 -26.36 -12.58 9.11
CA TYR A 419 -25.32 -12.01 9.94
C TYR A 419 -25.89 -11.48 11.26
N ALA A 420 -25.35 -11.96 12.38
CA ALA A 420 -25.60 -11.39 13.69
C ALA A 420 -24.46 -10.42 14.07
N PRO A 421 -24.76 -9.21 14.56
CA PRO A 421 -23.73 -8.28 15.01
C PRO A 421 -22.87 -8.89 16.12
N GLN A 422 -21.56 -8.62 16.06
CA GLN A 422 -20.58 -9.12 17.03
C GLN A 422 -20.80 -8.52 18.42
N PHE A 423 -21.28 -7.27 18.46
CA PHE A 423 -21.44 -6.51 19.69
C PHE A 423 -22.93 -6.28 19.97
N GLY A 424 -23.51 -7.17 20.77
CA GLY A 424 -24.57 -6.83 21.72
C GLY A 424 -26.03 -7.04 21.31
N GLU A 425 -26.83 -7.22 22.36
CA GLU A 425 -28.29 -7.39 22.36
C GLU A 425 -29.02 -6.10 21.98
N ARG A 426 -30.30 -6.25 21.59
CA ARG A 426 -31.19 -5.11 21.33
C ARG A 426 -31.31 -4.23 22.56
N ILE A 427 -31.49 -2.94 22.32
CA ILE A 427 -31.69 -1.96 23.39
C ILE A 427 -33.15 -1.61 23.45
N GLU A 428 -33.75 -1.80 24.61
CA GLU A 428 -35.13 -1.39 24.82
C GLU A 428 -35.27 0.11 24.80
N TRP A 429 -36.28 0.59 24.09
CA TRP A 429 -36.68 1.98 24.15
C TRP A 429 -37.29 2.27 25.52
N LYS A 430 -36.84 3.36 26.17
CA LYS A 430 -37.37 3.80 27.46
C LYS A 430 -38.08 5.13 27.32
N LYS A 431 -39.24 5.32 27.94
CA LYS A 431 -39.93 6.61 27.91
C LYS A 431 -39.06 7.70 28.60
N PRO A 432 -38.81 8.86 27.96
CA PRO A 432 -38.11 9.97 28.62
C PRO A 432 -38.89 10.50 29.82
N GLU A 433 -38.21 10.76 30.95
CA GLU A 433 -38.81 11.32 32.16
C GLU A 433 -39.26 12.78 31.94
N GLY A 434 -40.44 13.16 32.47
CA GLY A 434 -40.90 14.55 32.49
C GLY A 434 -41.65 15.05 31.24
N LYS A 435 -41.86 14.23 30.20
CA LYS A 435 -42.82 14.55 29.12
C LYS A 435 -44.23 14.08 29.53
N ALA A 436 -45.17 15.02 29.58
CA ALA A 436 -46.58 14.75 29.87
C ALA A 436 -47.18 13.77 28.85
N ASP A 437 -48.22 13.04 29.26
CA ASP A 437 -49.07 12.24 28.37
C ASP A 437 -49.89 13.17 27.46
N GLU A 438 -49.24 13.93 26.59
CA GLU A 438 -49.90 14.58 25.47
C GLU A 438 -50.26 13.47 24.48
N GLU A 439 -51.55 13.12 24.47
CA GLU A 439 -52.27 12.22 23.57
C GLU A 439 -51.48 10.97 23.17
N ALA A 440 -51.88 9.83 23.73
CA ALA A 440 -51.36 8.49 23.42
C ALA A 440 -50.77 8.42 22.01
N GLU A 441 -49.49 8.05 21.95
CA GLU A 441 -48.71 7.69 20.77
C GLU A 441 -49.36 6.50 20.01
N ASP A 442 -50.65 6.59 19.70
CA ASP A 442 -51.45 5.63 18.97
C ASP A 442 -50.89 5.57 17.54
N GLY A 443 -50.26 4.45 17.22
CA GLY A 443 -49.69 4.18 15.89
C GLY A 443 -48.18 4.40 15.73
N LEU A 444 -47.43 4.74 16.79
CA LEU A 444 -45.97 4.70 16.72
C LEU A 444 -45.43 3.28 16.91
N VAL A 445 -44.47 2.91 16.08
CA VAL A 445 -43.76 1.62 16.09
C VAL A 445 -42.36 1.83 16.67
N THR A 446 -41.90 0.87 17.46
CA THR A 446 -40.51 0.84 17.95
C THR A 446 -39.66 0.01 17.00
N TYR A 447 -38.66 0.66 16.41
CA TYR A 447 -37.64 0.06 15.56
C TYR A 447 -36.33 -0.06 16.33
N TYR A 448 -35.59 -1.12 16.02
CA TYR A 448 -34.23 -1.32 16.54
C TYR A 448 -33.25 -1.24 15.39
N GLY A 449 -32.03 -0.81 15.69
CA GLY A 449 -30.98 -0.86 14.70
C GLY A 449 -29.61 -0.61 15.29
N ASN A 450 -28.62 -0.75 14.43
CA ASN A 450 -27.22 -0.74 14.80
C ASN A 450 -26.31 -0.46 13.60
N CYS A 451 -25.10 0.02 13.89
CA CYS A 451 -24.00 -0.07 12.94
C CYS A 451 -23.69 -1.53 12.62
N HIS A 452 -23.04 -1.84 11.50
CA HIS A 452 -22.85 -3.24 11.08
C HIS A 452 -22.27 -4.12 12.19
N CYS A 453 -21.21 -3.70 12.89
CA CYS A 453 -20.63 -4.53 13.94
C CYS A 453 -21.45 -4.59 15.25
N GLY A 454 -22.39 -3.66 15.47
CA GLY A 454 -23.20 -3.59 16.69
C GLY A 454 -22.64 -2.70 17.82
N LYS A 455 -21.49 -2.03 17.63
CA LYS A 455 -20.94 -1.17 18.70
C LYS A 455 -21.79 0.07 18.99
N ILE A 456 -22.41 0.61 17.94
CA ILE A 456 -23.44 1.65 18.04
C ILE A 456 -24.77 0.97 17.82
N ARG A 457 -25.68 1.09 18.79
CA ARG A 457 -27.03 0.53 18.78
C ARG A 457 -28.02 1.64 19.11
N TYR A 458 -29.26 1.48 18.68
CA TYR A 458 -30.31 2.42 19.05
C TYR A 458 -31.69 1.77 19.07
N ALA A 459 -32.59 2.43 19.79
CA ALA A 459 -34.02 2.24 19.68
C ALA A 459 -34.65 3.52 19.13
N LEU A 460 -35.54 3.38 18.16
CA LEU A 460 -36.21 4.47 17.47
C LEU A 460 -37.71 4.30 17.62
N ARG A 461 -38.40 5.32 18.13
CA ARG A 461 -39.85 5.40 18.10
C ARG A 461 -40.31 6.30 16.96
N SER A 462 -41.07 5.75 16.01
CA SER A 462 -41.43 6.45 14.78
C SER A 462 -42.78 5.99 14.26
N LYS A 463 -43.40 6.77 13.37
CA LYS A 463 -44.51 6.25 12.53
C LYS A 463 -44.03 5.06 11.73
N ASN A 464 -44.97 4.27 11.21
CA ASN A 464 -44.64 3.19 10.29
C ASN A 464 -43.77 3.74 9.14
N LEU A 465 -42.65 3.08 8.85
CA LEU A 465 -41.73 3.49 7.79
C LEU A 465 -42.42 3.57 6.40
N ASP A 466 -43.47 2.79 6.18
CA ASP A 466 -44.27 2.82 4.93
C ASP A 466 -45.03 4.16 4.76
N ASP A 467 -45.31 4.86 5.86
CA ASP A 467 -45.99 6.16 5.87
C ASP A 467 -44.99 7.34 5.77
N LEU A 468 -43.68 7.07 5.78
CA LEU A 468 -42.64 8.08 5.76
C LEU A 468 -42.03 8.27 4.38
N GLU A 469 -41.64 9.51 4.08
CA GLU A 469 -40.79 9.83 2.94
C GLU A 469 -39.31 9.79 3.38
N VAL A 470 -38.58 8.81 2.85
CA VAL A 470 -37.14 8.67 3.08
C VAL A 470 -36.40 9.58 2.12
N MET A 471 -35.62 10.52 2.65
CA MET A 471 -34.77 11.37 1.83
C MET A 471 -33.57 10.60 1.29
N GLN A 472 -33.46 10.54 -0.03
CA GLN A 472 -32.25 10.22 -0.75
C GLN A 472 -31.61 11.51 -1.25
N CYS A 473 -30.30 11.67 -1.09
CA CYS A 473 -29.55 12.85 -1.53
C CYS A 473 -28.38 12.46 -2.44
N ASN A 474 -28.10 13.28 -3.45
CA ASN A 474 -27.03 13.06 -4.45
C ASN A 474 -25.77 13.91 -4.18
N CYS A 475 -25.68 14.60 -3.04
CA CYS A 475 -24.45 15.31 -2.65
C CYS A 475 -23.30 14.30 -2.48
N SER A 476 -22.05 14.77 -2.48
CA SER A 476 -20.87 13.89 -2.38
C SER A 476 -20.91 12.94 -1.17
N MET A 477 -21.45 13.37 -0.02
CA MET A 477 -21.58 12.53 1.17
C MET A 477 -22.62 11.45 1.00
N CYS A 478 -23.82 11.85 0.58
CA CYS A 478 -24.92 10.91 0.43
C CYS A 478 -24.74 10.02 -0.80
N GLY A 479 -24.06 10.47 -1.85
CA GLY A 479 -23.71 9.66 -3.01
C GLY A 479 -22.69 8.57 -2.69
N LYS A 480 -21.57 8.93 -2.01
CA LYS A 480 -20.50 7.97 -1.70
C LYS A 480 -20.84 6.98 -0.59
N ASN A 481 -21.53 7.43 0.45
CA ASN A 481 -21.91 6.61 1.59
C ASN A 481 -23.36 6.09 1.52
N SER A 482 -24.10 6.53 0.50
CA SER A 482 -25.49 6.15 0.26
C SER A 482 -26.42 6.37 1.44
N HIS A 483 -26.27 7.49 2.16
CA HIS A 483 -27.14 7.85 3.26
C HIS A 483 -28.60 7.93 2.78
N ARG A 484 -29.52 7.39 3.59
CA ARG A 484 -30.97 7.45 3.38
C ARG A 484 -31.62 7.95 4.66
N HIS A 485 -32.04 9.21 4.66
CA HIS A 485 -32.40 9.90 5.90
C HIS A 485 -33.89 9.85 6.18
N ILE A 486 -34.24 9.53 7.42
CA ILE A 486 -35.46 10.01 8.07
C ILE A 486 -35.08 10.98 9.18
N TYR A 487 -36.05 11.77 9.65
CA TYR A 487 -35.83 12.91 10.54
C TYR A 487 -36.59 12.78 11.87
N PRO A 488 -36.26 11.80 12.72
CA PRO A 488 -36.87 11.70 14.04
C PRO A 488 -36.36 12.81 14.97
N THR A 489 -37.07 13.05 16.07
CA THR A 489 -36.61 13.93 17.14
C THR A 489 -35.47 13.30 17.93
N ARG A 490 -34.73 14.10 18.70
CA ARG A 490 -33.62 13.61 19.55
C ARG A 490 -34.14 12.63 20.60
N THR A 491 -35.33 12.86 21.13
CA THR A 491 -35.95 11.98 22.14
C THR A 491 -36.53 10.69 21.54
N ALA A 492 -36.93 10.71 20.26
CA ALA A 492 -37.46 9.54 19.57
C ALA A 492 -36.37 8.48 19.30
N MET A 493 -35.11 8.90 19.10
CA MET A 493 -33.98 8.02 18.83
C MET A 493 -33.00 7.97 20.01
N GLN A 494 -33.02 6.86 20.74
CA GLN A 494 -32.13 6.61 21.87
C GLN A 494 -30.91 5.82 21.41
N VAL A 495 -29.75 6.50 21.37
CA VAL A 495 -28.48 5.93 20.94
C VAL A 495 -27.71 5.40 22.14
N HIS A 496 -27.07 4.25 21.96
CA HIS A 496 -26.17 3.65 22.91
C HIS A 496 -24.85 3.33 22.23
N ASP A 497 -23.80 3.99 22.73
CA ASP A 497 -22.43 3.87 22.26
C ASP A 497 -21.47 3.91 23.45
N PRO A 498 -21.48 2.88 24.32
CA PRO A 498 -20.73 2.88 25.58
C PRO A 498 -19.21 2.86 25.36
N GLU A 499 -18.76 2.39 24.19
CA GLU A 499 -17.35 2.33 23.82
C GLU A 499 -16.87 3.61 23.09
N GLY A 500 -17.75 4.57 22.82
CA GLY A 500 -17.40 5.77 22.05
C GLY A 500 -16.93 5.45 20.63
N ALA A 501 -17.55 4.46 19.98
CA ALA A 501 -17.24 4.06 18.62
C ALA A 501 -17.67 5.09 17.56
N GLY A 502 -18.57 6.01 17.89
CA GLY A 502 -19.05 7.09 17.03
C GLY A 502 -17.94 8.08 16.68
N THR A 503 -17.61 8.16 15.39
CA THR A 503 -16.72 9.17 14.81
C THR A 503 -17.54 10.21 14.05
N LYS A 504 -17.28 11.49 14.33
CA LYS A 504 -17.99 12.63 13.77
C LYS A 504 -17.25 13.21 12.56
N TYR A 505 -17.98 13.44 11.46
CA TYR A 505 -17.46 14.11 10.28
C TYR A 505 -18.42 15.21 9.78
N SER A 506 -17.98 16.46 9.83
CA SER A 506 -18.75 17.64 9.40
C SER A 506 -18.37 18.02 7.96
N VAL A 507 -19.39 18.17 7.10
CA VAL A 507 -19.21 18.49 5.67
C VAL A 507 -19.81 19.85 5.32
N LEU A 508 -21.12 20.01 5.57
CA LEU A 508 -21.89 21.16 5.12
C LEU A 508 -22.03 22.24 6.20
N SER A 509 -21.99 21.83 7.47
CA SER A 509 -22.06 22.73 8.62
C SER A 509 -21.20 22.17 9.75
N LYS A 510 -20.59 23.06 10.53
CA LYS A 510 -19.88 22.70 11.77
C LYS A 510 -20.84 22.14 12.81
N ASP A 511 -22.09 22.57 12.77
CA ASP A 511 -23.15 22.20 13.71
C ASP A 511 -23.94 20.96 13.27
N SER A 512 -23.52 20.26 12.21
CA SER A 512 -24.19 19.04 11.73
C SER A 512 -23.15 18.01 11.31
N ALA A 513 -22.77 17.13 12.24
CA ALA A 513 -21.78 16.10 12.03
C ALA A 513 -22.43 14.76 11.67
N GLN A 514 -21.93 14.11 10.62
CA GLN A 514 -22.29 12.76 10.25
C GLN A 514 -21.55 11.78 11.17
N THR A 515 -22.27 10.98 11.94
CA THR A 515 -21.71 10.04 12.90
C THR A 515 -21.68 8.61 12.33
N PHE A 516 -20.47 8.07 12.17
CA PHE A 516 -20.22 6.72 11.68
C PHE A 516 -19.42 5.90 12.67
N CYS A 517 -19.52 4.57 12.60
CA CYS A 517 -18.79 3.67 13.48
C CYS A 517 -17.31 3.56 13.06
N SER A 518 -16.39 3.87 13.97
CA SER A 518 -14.94 3.77 13.77
C SER A 518 -14.43 2.36 13.49
N ASN A 519 -15.24 1.33 13.83
CA ASN A 519 -14.89 -0.08 13.65
C ASN A 519 -15.34 -0.65 12.30
N CYS A 520 -16.53 -0.30 11.82
CA CYS A 520 -17.12 -0.90 10.61
C CYS A 520 -17.47 0.10 9.50
N GLY A 521 -17.27 1.40 9.72
CA GLY A 521 -17.52 2.45 8.73
C GLY A 521 -19.00 2.78 8.53
N THR A 522 -19.94 2.09 9.19
CA THR A 522 -21.38 2.34 9.03
C THR A 522 -21.76 3.71 9.54
N PHE A 523 -22.31 4.54 8.66
CA PHE A 523 -23.00 5.78 9.05
C PHE A 523 -24.36 5.46 9.68
N VAL A 524 -24.63 6.02 10.86
CA VAL A 524 -25.84 5.71 11.66
C VAL A 524 -26.77 6.92 11.77
N PHE A 525 -26.26 8.07 12.23
CA PHE A 525 -27.06 9.27 12.45
C PHE A 525 -26.24 10.55 12.34
N VAL A 526 -26.94 11.69 12.29
CA VAL A 526 -26.36 13.03 12.30
C VAL A 526 -26.50 13.61 13.70
N ASP A 527 -25.39 14.08 14.26
CA ASP A 527 -25.36 14.91 15.45
C ASP A 527 -25.51 16.38 15.06
N ILE A 528 -26.60 17.00 15.48
CA ILE A 528 -26.81 18.44 15.34
C ILE A 528 -26.33 19.12 16.63
N GLY A 529 -25.44 20.10 16.53
CA GLY A 529 -24.89 20.86 17.66
C GLY A 529 -25.85 21.92 18.19
N ASP A 530 -26.70 22.47 17.33
CA ASP A 530 -27.74 23.43 17.72
C ASP A 530 -28.83 22.73 18.55
N GLU A 531 -28.88 23.06 19.84
CA GLU A 531 -29.84 22.50 20.80
C GLU A 531 -31.29 22.93 20.54
N SER A 532 -31.50 24.04 19.80
CA SER A 532 -32.85 24.48 19.40
C SER A 532 -33.47 23.58 18.33
N VAL A 533 -32.65 22.80 17.62
CA VAL A 533 -33.09 21.84 16.61
C VAL A 533 -33.30 20.47 17.26
N ASP A 534 -34.56 20.11 17.52
CA ASP A 534 -34.96 18.79 18.01
C ASP A 534 -35.09 17.77 16.87
N LEU A 535 -34.01 17.57 16.11
CA LEU A 535 -33.91 16.54 15.08
C LEU A 535 -32.62 15.74 15.24
N ARG A 536 -32.71 14.45 14.95
CA ARG A 536 -31.58 13.53 14.82
C ARG A 536 -31.72 12.74 13.52
N PRO A 537 -31.39 13.34 12.36
CA PRO A 537 -31.48 12.66 11.08
C PRO A 537 -30.71 11.34 11.12
N MET A 538 -31.29 10.25 10.64
CA MET A 538 -30.69 8.91 10.78
C MET A 538 -30.81 8.07 9.53
N ASN A 539 -29.86 7.16 9.34
CA ASN A 539 -29.75 6.31 8.17
C ASN A 539 -30.71 5.12 8.30
N VAL A 540 -31.83 5.11 7.57
CA VAL A 540 -32.80 4.00 7.67
C VAL A 540 -32.19 2.63 7.39
N ARG A 541 -31.09 2.58 6.64
CA ARG A 541 -30.38 1.33 6.30
C ARG A 541 -29.80 0.61 7.51
N THR A 542 -29.66 1.29 8.65
CA THR A 542 -29.17 0.65 9.88
C THR A 542 -30.28 0.03 10.72
N ILE A 543 -31.56 0.24 10.36
CA ILE A 543 -32.71 -0.39 11.00
C ILE A 543 -32.71 -1.88 10.65
N ASP A 544 -32.97 -2.71 11.64
CA ASP A 544 -33.03 -4.17 11.47
C ASP A 544 -34.36 -4.61 10.89
N ASP A 545 -34.35 -5.75 10.18
CA ASP A 545 -35.56 -6.44 9.71
C ASP A 545 -36.46 -5.62 8.77
N ILE A 546 -35.92 -4.66 8.02
CA ILE A 546 -36.66 -3.86 7.03
C ILE A 546 -36.22 -4.14 5.58
N ASP A 547 -37.17 -4.05 4.66
CA ASP A 547 -36.91 -4.06 3.22
C ASP A 547 -36.76 -2.62 2.71
N ILE A 548 -35.52 -2.13 2.66
CA ILE A 548 -35.23 -0.75 2.26
C ILE A 548 -35.69 -0.43 0.83
N TYR A 549 -35.94 -1.43 -0.02
CA TYR A 549 -36.32 -1.21 -1.41
C TYR A 549 -37.83 -0.95 -1.58
N LYS A 550 -38.64 -1.21 -0.56
CA LYS A 550 -40.08 -0.93 -0.53
C LYS A 550 -40.45 0.43 0.04
N LEU A 551 -39.49 1.11 0.66
CA LEU A 551 -39.72 2.43 1.27
C LEU A 551 -39.98 3.50 0.20
N LYS A 552 -40.78 4.51 0.56
CA LYS A 552 -41.05 5.66 -0.31
C LYS A 552 -39.89 6.64 -0.24
N TYR A 553 -39.22 6.87 -1.37
CA TYR A 553 -38.09 7.80 -1.45
C TYR A 553 -38.46 9.14 -2.08
N ILE A 554 -37.91 10.22 -1.52
CA ILE A 554 -37.86 11.54 -2.15
C ILE A 554 -36.42 11.91 -2.46
N MET A 555 -36.19 12.41 -3.68
CA MET A 555 -34.86 12.80 -4.14
C MET A 555 -34.59 14.27 -3.80
N TYR A 556 -33.58 14.52 -2.99
CA TYR A 556 -33.04 15.84 -2.70
C TYR A 556 -31.79 16.10 -3.55
N ASP A 557 -31.84 17.11 -4.41
CA ASP A 557 -30.68 17.54 -5.20
C ASP A 557 -29.70 18.35 -4.35
N GLY A 558 -28.93 17.66 -3.52
CA GLY A 558 -27.88 18.27 -2.72
C GLY A 558 -26.64 18.63 -3.54
N ARG A 559 -26.45 18.05 -4.73
CA ARG A 559 -25.34 18.39 -5.63
C ARG A 559 -25.47 19.79 -6.19
N SER A 560 -26.69 20.31 -6.35
CA SER A 560 -26.92 21.68 -6.80
C SER A 560 -26.82 22.73 -5.70
N LYS A 561 -26.55 22.35 -4.44
CA LYS A 561 -26.59 23.25 -3.28
C LYS A 561 -25.17 23.56 -2.79
N PRO A 562 -24.86 24.82 -2.44
CA PRO A 562 -23.58 25.16 -1.84
C PRO A 562 -23.48 24.64 -0.38
N PRO A 563 -22.26 24.37 0.12
CA PRO A 563 -21.00 24.36 -0.62
C PRO A 563 -20.93 23.19 -1.62
N LEU A 564 -20.54 23.49 -2.87
CA LEU A 564 -20.29 22.47 -3.88
C LEU A 564 -19.01 21.72 -3.50
N TYR A 565 -19.11 20.42 -3.27
CA TYR A 565 -17.96 19.62 -2.91
C TYR A 565 -17.01 19.44 -4.10
N THR A 566 -15.74 19.85 -3.96
CA THR A 566 -14.73 19.87 -5.02
C THR A 566 -13.82 18.63 -5.07
N GLY A 567 -13.96 17.67 -4.15
CA GLY A 567 -13.02 16.55 -4.07
C GLY A 567 -11.70 16.86 -3.37
N GLU A 568 -11.58 18.05 -2.76
CA GLU A 568 -10.45 18.43 -1.91
C GLU A 568 -10.76 18.23 -0.42
N ARG A 569 -9.72 18.26 0.43
CA ARG A 569 -9.84 18.01 1.88
C ARG A 569 -10.56 19.19 2.53
N HIS A 570 -11.88 19.18 2.50
CA HIS A 570 -12.71 20.04 3.33
C HIS A 570 -13.05 19.28 4.61
N LYS A 571 -12.34 19.63 5.68
CA LYS A 571 -12.91 19.56 7.02
C LYS A 571 -13.29 21.01 7.33
N LEU A 572 -14.55 21.26 7.65
CA LEU A 572 -14.89 22.51 8.32
C LEU A 572 -14.25 22.39 9.71
N ASP A 573 -13.09 23.01 9.91
CA ASP A 573 -12.35 22.95 11.17
C ASP A 573 -13.15 23.47 12.36
#